data_AF-A0A4S3TPS8-F1
#
_entry.id   AF-A0A4S3TPS8-F1
#
_cell.length_a   1.000
_cell.length_b   1.000
_cell.length_c   1.000
_cell.angle_alpha   90.00
_cell.angle_beta   90.00
_cell.angle_gamma   90.00
#
_symmetry.space_group_name_H-M   'P 1'
#
loop_
_entity.id
_entity.type
_entity.pdbx_description
1 polymer ?
#
loop_
_entity_poly.entity_id
_entity_poly.type
_entity_poly.pdbx_seq_one_letter_code
_entity_poly.pdbx_strand_id
1 'polypeptide(L)'
;MKLRYYADAPNYDDHEQIIDLLYTISDKYGITVEIERVNNRYGSIQVFPGGIRENSPEDVYDRDFHYNRTLGSNIDESPSQAFKASGRHVNIDGYVGIIDDGLVWATTHRGDPIGYGPDVDATDTTLGFLDQVANHGLEAIEEKYMDEDERERTVIEQFLAADVVDGTVHRDVVVGTSQLPDSPAHGVDSSVGEIVTRTVDAIIETDESDWIVQTAKTFEASAFDTVLGQVLVRDRLYRLDTGTHTDTTLAIVFNTVPWELDIDGVPATVDQLTAISDGPDVRVFAGRDGEFKEVTE
;
A
#
# COMPACT_ATOMS: atom_id res chain seq x y z
N MET A 1 -4.63 -6.37 -5.63
CA MET A 1 -3.53 -5.70 -6.36
C MET A 1 -2.33 -6.61 -6.65
N LYS A 2 -1.64 -6.43 -7.79
CA LYS A 2 -0.34 -7.04 -8.16
C LYS A 2 0.44 -6.20 -9.19
N LEU A 3 1.75 -6.41 -9.31
CA LEU A 3 2.56 -5.87 -10.40
C LEU A 3 2.67 -6.84 -11.57
N ARG A 4 2.47 -6.36 -12.80
CA ARG A 4 2.63 -7.16 -14.02
C ARG A 4 3.71 -6.58 -14.91
N TYR A 5 4.71 -7.38 -15.25
CA TYR A 5 5.65 -7.07 -16.32
C TYR A 5 5.15 -7.61 -17.67
N TYR A 6 4.94 -6.71 -18.62
CA TYR A 6 4.70 -7.06 -20.02
C TYR A 6 6.04 -7.36 -20.68
N ALA A 7 6.41 -8.63 -20.67
CA ALA A 7 7.80 -9.04 -20.74
C ALA A 7 8.42 -9.03 -22.12
N ASP A 8 9.73 -9.32 -22.11
CA ASP A 8 10.64 -9.34 -23.25
C ASP A 8 10.88 -7.94 -23.86
N ALA A 9 11.36 -7.03 -22.99
CA ALA A 9 11.85 -5.71 -23.41
C ALA A 9 12.86 -5.83 -24.57
N PRO A 10 13.03 -4.84 -25.44
CA PRO A 10 13.99 -4.94 -26.54
C PRO A 10 15.45 -5.02 -26.13
N ASN A 11 15.78 -4.45 -24.97
CA ASN A 11 17.09 -4.53 -24.35
C ASN A 11 17.09 -5.71 -23.38
N TYR A 12 18.07 -6.61 -23.53
CA TYR A 12 18.21 -7.78 -22.69
C TYR A 12 18.60 -7.41 -21.25
N ASP A 13 19.46 -6.40 -21.07
CA ASP A 13 19.90 -6.00 -19.73
C ASP A 13 18.71 -5.42 -18.93
N ASP A 14 17.88 -4.58 -19.58
CA ASP A 14 16.65 -4.07 -18.97
C ASP A 14 15.68 -5.22 -18.62
N HIS A 15 15.56 -6.22 -19.50
CA HIS A 15 14.69 -7.37 -19.29
C HIS A 15 15.07 -8.17 -18.03
N GLU A 16 16.34 -8.52 -17.90
CA GLU A 16 16.83 -9.25 -16.72
C GLU A 16 16.71 -8.40 -15.46
N GLN A 17 17.07 -7.11 -15.53
CA GLN A 17 16.99 -6.21 -14.39
C GLN A 17 15.55 -6.01 -13.89
N ILE A 18 14.56 -5.95 -14.79
CA ILE A 18 13.14 -5.90 -14.41
C ILE A 18 12.72 -7.18 -13.67
N ILE A 19 13.15 -8.35 -14.15
CA ILE A 19 12.85 -9.63 -13.49
C ILE A 19 13.47 -9.68 -12.10
N ASP A 20 14.74 -9.27 -11.95
CA ASP A 20 15.45 -9.23 -10.68
C ASP A 20 14.79 -8.26 -9.68
N LEU A 21 14.34 -7.09 -10.15
CA LEU A 21 13.61 -6.14 -9.31
C LEU A 21 12.24 -6.69 -8.88
N LEU A 22 11.50 -7.35 -9.78
CA LEU A 22 10.24 -8.00 -9.41
C LEU A 22 10.44 -9.15 -8.43
N TYR A 23 11.52 -9.93 -8.58
CA TYR A 23 11.91 -10.92 -7.57
C TYR A 23 12.16 -10.22 -6.25
N THR A 24 12.99 -9.18 -6.24
CA THR A 24 13.32 -8.40 -5.04
C THR A 24 12.08 -7.81 -4.40
N ILE A 25 11.10 -7.30 -5.14
CA ILE A 25 9.87 -6.72 -4.59
C ILE A 25 8.96 -7.81 -3.99
N SER A 26 8.82 -8.94 -4.69
CA SER A 26 8.00 -10.06 -4.23
C SER A 26 8.59 -10.71 -2.99
N ASP A 27 9.91 -10.89 -2.97
CA ASP A 27 10.66 -11.31 -1.80
C ASP A 27 10.44 -10.22 -0.74
N LYS A 28 10.77 -8.95 -1.06
CA LYS A 28 10.89 -7.79 -0.15
C LYS A 28 9.63 -7.42 0.65
N TYR A 29 8.47 -7.54 0.02
CA TYR A 29 7.24 -7.00 0.60
C TYR A 29 6.07 -7.98 0.47
N GLY A 30 6.31 -9.18 -0.05
CA GLY A 30 5.22 -10.12 -0.38
C GLY A 30 4.27 -9.60 -1.47
N ILE A 31 4.65 -8.54 -2.20
CA ILE A 31 3.80 -7.96 -3.25
C ILE A 31 3.69 -8.99 -4.39
N THR A 32 2.45 -9.35 -4.74
CA THR A 32 2.21 -10.30 -5.82
C THR A 32 2.76 -9.74 -7.14
N VAL A 33 3.52 -10.56 -7.87
CA VAL A 33 4.09 -10.23 -9.18
C VAL A 33 3.64 -11.20 -10.26
N GLU A 34 3.60 -10.75 -11.51
CA GLU A 34 3.23 -11.55 -12.67
C GLU A 34 4.05 -11.14 -13.90
N ILE A 35 4.33 -12.10 -14.77
CA ILE A 35 4.93 -11.86 -16.08
C ILE A 35 3.90 -12.25 -17.16
N GLU A 36 3.58 -11.29 -18.02
CA GLU A 36 2.81 -11.49 -19.25
C GLU A 36 3.76 -11.36 -20.43
N ARG A 37 4.22 -12.50 -20.97
CA ARG A 37 5.12 -12.54 -22.12
C ARG A 37 4.34 -12.22 -23.38
N VAL A 38 4.56 -11.02 -23.88
CA VAL A 38 3.94 -10.51 -25.11
C VAL A 38 4.81 -10.76 -26.34
N ASN A 39 6.12 -10.94 -26.18
CA ASN A 39 7.03 -11.09 -27.30
C ASN A 39 8.21 -12.00 -26.97
N ASN A 40 8.09 -13.32 -27.13
CA ASN A 40 9.11 -14.28 -26.71
C ASN A 40 10.48 -14.08 -27.42
N ARG A 41 11.37 -13.27 -26.80
CA ARG A 41 12.70 -12.89 -27.35
C ARG A 41 13.84 -13.70 -26.73
N TYR A 42 13.78 -13.96 -25.42
CA TYR A 42 14.96 -14.41 -24.65
C TYR A 42 14.89 -15.85 -24.13
N GLY A 43 13.93 -16.65 -24.62
CA GLY A 43 13.79 -18.05 -24.19
C GLY A 43 13.03 -18.18 -22.86
N SER A 44 13.10 -19.32 -22.18
CA SER A 44 12.30 -19.60 -20.98
C SER A 44 12.83 -18.91 -19.72
N ILE A 45 11.97 -18.28 -18.95
CA ILE A 45 12.26 -17.78 -17.59
C ILE A 45 12.03 -18.95 -16.62
N GLN A 46 13.09 -19.48 -16.01
CA GLN A 46 13.01 -20.77 -15.30
C GLN A 46 12.71 -20.67 -13.80
N VAL A 47 12.87 -19.49 -13.19
CA VAL A 47 12.62 -19.26 -11.75
C VAL A 47 12.05 -17.86 -11.57
N PHE A 48 10.78 -17.78 -11.17
CA PHE A 48 10.10 -16.51 -10.88
C PHE A 48 9.03 -16.77 -9.81
N PRO A 49 8.89 -15.92 -8.77
CA PRO A 49 7.95 -16.16 -7.66
C PRO A 49 6.48 -16.04 -8.09
N GLY A 50 6.20 -15.35 -9.20
CA GLY A 50 4.87 -15.11 -9.72
C GLY A 50 4.43 -16.04 -10.87
N GLY A 51 3.22 -15.78 -11.38
CA GLY A 51 2.72 -16.45 -12.57
C GLY A 51 3.40 -15.95 -13.85
N ILE A 52 3.70 -16.86 -14.77
CA ILE A 52 4.15 -16.52 -16.13
C ILE A 52 3.06 -16.95 -17.12
N ARG A 53 2.63 -16.01 -17.97
CA ARG A 53 1.66 -16.23 -19.04
C ARG A 53 2.27 -15.79 -20.36
N GLU A 54 1.77 -16.35 -21.45
CA GLU A 54 2.22 -15.99 -22.80
C GLU A 54 0.98 -15.77 -23.66
N ASN A 55 0.87 -14.57 -24.23
CA ASN A 55 -0.23 -14.15 -25.09
C ASN A 55 0.31 -13.22 -26.17
N SER A 56 -0.43 -13.04 -27.26
CA SER A 56 -0.02 -12.08 -28.30
C SER A 56 -0.09 -10.65 -27.76
N PRO A 57 0.75 -9.71 -28.25
CA PRO A 57 0.66 -8.30 -27.88
C PRO A 57 -0.73 -7.73 -28.12
N GLU A 58 -1.38 -8.13 -29.23
CA GLU A 58 -2.71 -7.67 -29.59
C GLU A 58 -3.78 -8.14 -28.62
N ASP A 59 -3.77 -9.41 -28.21
CA ASP A 59 -4.75 -9.94 -27.26
C ASP A 59 -4.61 -9.28 -25.88
N VAL A 60 -3.36 -9.06 -25.44
CA VAL A 60 -3.09 -8.37 -24.17
C VAL A 60 -3.50 -6.90 -24.24
N TYR A 61 -3.23 -6.22 -25.35
CA TYR A 61 -3.68 -4.85 -25.56
C TYR A 61 -5.20 -4.74 -25.51
N ASP A 62 -5.91 -5.60 -26.24
CA ASP A 62 -7.37 -5.59 -26.29
C ASP A 62 -8.01 -5.91 -24.92
N ARG A 63 -7.35 -6.75 -24.11
CA ARG A 63 -7.79 -7.12 -22.76
C ARG A 63 -7.53 -6.02 -21.72
N ASP A 64 -6.31 -5.50 -21.68
CA ASP A 64 -5.84 -4.68 -20.55
C ASP A 64 -5.84 -3.18 -20.86
N PHE A 65 -5.56 -2.77 -22.11
CA PHE A 65 -5.31 -1.38 -22.47
C PHE A 65 -6.45 -0.75 -23.27
N HIS A 66 -7.11 -1.52 -24.13
CA HIS A 66 -8.09 -1.00 -25.07
C HIS A 66 -9.35 -0.50 -24.36
N TYR A 67 -9.74 0.76 -24.65
CA TYR A 67 -10.85 1.45 -23.99
C TYR A 67 -10.78 1.51 -22.46
N ASN A 68 -9.58 1.36 -21.89
CA ASN A 68 -9.38 1.43 -20.45
C ASN A 68 -9.31 2.91 -20.01
N ARG A 69 -10.44 3.41 -19.49
CA ARG A 69 -10.57 4.79 -19.03
C ARG A 69 -9.79 5.04 -17.73
N THR A 70 -9.77 4.08 -16.82
CA THR A 70 -9.05 4.19 -15.55
C THR A 70 -7.55 4.37 -15.82
N LEU A 71 -6.97 3.48 -16.63
CA LEU A 71 -5.58 3.63 -17.08
C LEU A 71 -5.34 5.00 -17.72
N GLY A 72 -6.19 5.39 -18.69
CA GLY A 72 -6.01 6.64 -19.41
C GLY A 72 -6.10 7.90 -18.54
N SER A 73 -6.87 7.85 -17.45
CA SER A 73 -6.90 8.92 -16.45
C SER A 73 -5.63 8.95 -15.60
N ASN A 74 -5.08 7.80 -15.22
CA ASN A 74 -3.91 7.74 -14.33
C ASN A 74 -2.56 7.95 -15.03
N ILE A 75 -2.53 7.91 -16.37
CA ILE A 75 -1.33 8.21 -17.17
C ILE A 75 -1.44 9.55 -17.93
N ASP A 76 -2.53 10.30 -17.72
CA ASP A 76 -2.82 11.57 -18.40
C ASP A 76 -2.84 11.54 -19.94
N GLU A 77 -3.02 10.36 -20.55
CA GLU A 77 -3.13 10.19 -21.99
C GLU A 77 -3.96 8.96 -22.38
N SER A 78 -4.45 8.90 -23.63
CA SER A 78 -5.21 7.72 -24.04
C SER A 78 -4.29 6.50 -24.19
N PRO A 79 -4.71 5.28 -23.80
CA PRO A 79 -3.89 4.07 -23.95
C PRO A 79 -3.46 3.79 -25.41
N SER A 80 -4.23 4.27 -26.38
CA SER A 80 -3.85 4.18 -27.80
C SER A 80 -2.70 5.09 -28.20
N GLN A 81 -2.54 6.24 -27.54
CA GLN A 81 -1.43 7.15 -27.77
C GLN A 81 -0.15 6.63 -27.11
N ALA A 82 -0.25 6.21 -25.85
CA ALA A 82 0.89 5.68 -25.09
C ALA A 82 1.47 4.39 -25.69
N PHE A 83 0.60 3.43 -26.07
CA PHE A 83 1.02 2.05 -26.28
C PHE A 83 0.85 1.53 -27.72
N LYS A 84 0.58 2.40 -28.70
CA LYS A 84 0.56 2.03 -30.13
C LYS A 84 1.47 2.90 -30.95
N ALA A 85 2.38 2.28 -31.69
CA ALA A 85 3.31 3.00 -32.57
C ALA A 85 2.65 3.48 -33.88
N SER A 86 1.75 2.67 -34.47
CA SER A 86 0.86 3.05 -35.58
C SER A 86 -0.08 1.91 -35.98
N GLY A 87 -1.31 2.23 -36.37
CA GLY A 87 -2.28 1.25 -36.87
C GLY A 87 -2.61 0.15 -35.85
N ARG A 88 -2.23 -1.10 -36.17
CA ARG A 88 -2.41 -2.26 -35.29
C ARG A 88 -1.16 -2.64 -34.49
N HIS A 89 -0.03 -1.97 -34.71
CA HIS A 89 1.20 -2.33 -34.01
C HIS A 89 1.15 -1.86 -32.55
N VAL A 90 1.07 -2.83 -31.65
CA VAL A 90 1.08 -2.66 -30.20
C VAL A 90 2.52 -2.63 -29.72
N ASN A 91 2.82 -1.66 -28.85
CA ASN A 91 4.13 -1.46 -28.26
C ASN A 91 3.97 -1.54 -26.74
N ILE A 92 3.84 -2.75 -26.19
CA ILE A 92 3.63 -2.97 -24.74
C ILE A 92 4.73 -3.81 -24.07
N ASP A 93 5.68 -4.36 -24.83
CA ASP A 93 6.83 -5.06 -24.27
C ASP A 93 7.77 -4.12 -23.49
N GLY A 94 8.30 -4.56 -22.36
CA GLY A 94 9.20 -3.73 -21.55
C GLY A 94 8.52 -2.77 -20.58
N TYR A 95 7.19 -2.76 -20.48
CA TYR A 95 6.43 -1.94 -19.53
C TYR A 95 5.97 -2.74 -18.32
N VAL A 96 5.70 -2.05 -17.22
CA VAL A 96 5.12 -2.61 -15.99
C VAL A 96 3.79 -1.94 -15.71
N GLY A 97 2.79 -2.74 -15.33
CA GLY A 97 1.47 -2.28 -14.94
C GLY A 97 1.12 -2.65 -13.50
N ILE A 98 0.28 -1.82 -12.88
CA ILE A 98 -0.40 -2.11 -11.63
C ILE A 98 -1.75 -2.73 -11.98
N ILE A 99 -2.01 -3.93 -11.46
CA ILE A 99 -3.25 -4.66 -11.68
C ILE A 99 -4.06 -4.65 -10.39
N ASP A 100 -5.18 -3.94 -10.40
CA ASP A 100 -6.17 -3.94 -9.31
C ASP A 100 -7.58 -3.94 -9.91
N ASP A 101 -8.25 -5.10 -9.88
CA ASP A 101 -9.47 -5.42 -10.63
C ASP A 101 -9.44 -5.07 -12.15
N GLY A 102 -8.24 -4.96 -12.70
CA GLY A 102 -7.96 -4.51 -14.06
C GLY A 102 -6.62 -3.78 -14.10
N LEU A 103 -6.15 -3.41 -15.29
CA LEU A 103 -4.97 -2.55 -15.40
C LEU A 103 -5.35 -1.13 -14.99
N VAL A 104 -4.86 -0.65 -13.85
CA VAL A 104 -5.22 0.69 -13.32
C VAL A 104 -4.16 1.74 -13.64
N TRP A 105 -2.91 1.34 -13.80
CA TRP A 105 -1.80 2.22 -14.16
C TRP A 105 -0.72 1.41 -14.89
N ALA A 106 0.08 2.06 -15.74
CA ALA A 106 1.26 1.46 -16.36
C ALA A 106 2.34 2.50 -16.60
N THR A 107 3.60 2.05 -16.59
CA THR A 107 4.73 2.89 -17.00
C THR A 107 4.56 3.33 -18.45
N THR A 108 4.90 4.58 -18.74
CA THR A 108 4.80 5.17 -20.08
C THR A 108 6.15 5.17 -20.80
N HIS A 109 7.23 4.92 -20.06
CA HIS A 109 8.60 4.82 -20.59
C HIS A 109 9.27 3.48 -20.20
N ARG A 110 10.02 2.88 -21.15
CA ARG A 110 10.72 1.60 -20.96
C ARG A 110 12.11 1.81 -20.37
N GLY A 111 12.66 0.83 -19.66
CA GLY A 111 14.05 0.87 -19.21
C GLY A 111 14.30 2.00 -18.20
N ASP A 112 15.47 2.62 -18.28
CA ASP A 112 15.94 3.67 -17.36
C ASP A 112 15.57 5.10 -17.83
N PRO A 113 15.63 6.11 -16.93
CA PRO A 113 15.31 7.51 -17.28
C PRO A 113 16.37 8.24 -18.14
N ILE A 114 17.60 7.74 -18.24
CA ILE A 114 18.72 8.43 -18.90
C ILE A 114 18.40 8.69 -20.39
N GLY A 115 17.63 7.79 -21.01
CA GLY A 115 17.24 7.88 -22.42
C GLY A 115 16.16 8.91 -22.77
N TYR A 116 15.43 9.47 -21.79
CA TYR A 116 14.21 10.25 -22.04
C TYR A 116 14.33 11.76 -21.78
N GLY A 117 15.49 12.21 -21.31
CA GLY A 117 15.75 13.61 -21.03
C GLY A 117 15.31 14.04 -19.62
N PRO A 118 15.61 15.29 -19.22
CA PRO A 118 15.46 15.74 -17.84
C PRO A 118 14.00 15.99 -17.41
N ASP A 119 13.08 16.06 -18.36
CA ASP A 119 11.66 16.39 -18.12
C ASP A 119 10.81 15.14 -17.83
N VAL A 120 11.37 13.94 -18.00
CA VAL A 120 10.67 12.68 -17.68
C VAL A 120 10.93 12.30 -16.23
N ASP A 121 9.85 12.09 -15.49
CA ASP A 121 9.92 11.57 -14.14
C ASP A 121 10.52 10.16 -14.17
N ALA A 122 11.54 9.91 -13.34
CA ALA A 122 12.16 8.60 -13.24
C ALA A 122 11.14 7.51 -12.89
N THR A 123 10.11 7.86 -12.12
CA THR A 123 9.03 6.97 -11.69
C THR A 123 8.03 6.63 -12.80
N ASP A 124 8.11 7.28 -13.97
CA ASP A 124 7.32 6.92 -15.16
C ASP A 124 8.07 5.96 -16.08
N THR A 125 9.37 5.74 -15.80
CA THR A 125 10.18 4.71 -16.44
C THR A 125 10.06 3.38 -15.71
N THR A 126 10.23 2.29 -16.44
CA THR A 126 10.01 0.96 -15.88
C THR A 126 11.03 0.59 -14.79
N LEU A 127 12.31 0.86 -15.02
CA LEU A 127 13.33 0.58 -14.01
C LEU A 127 13.26 1.56 -12.84
N GLY A 128 12.98 2.84 -13.11
CA GLY A 128 12.84 3.83 -12.04
C GLY A 128 11.63 3.58 -11.14
N PHE A 129 10.48 3.21 -11.72
CA PHE A 129 9.30 2.82 -10.95
C PHE A 129 9.58 1.59 -10.07
N LEU A 130 10.12 0.52 -10.66
CA LEU A 130 10.43 -0.69 -9.90
C LEU A 130 11.49 -0.46 -8.82
N ASP A 131 12.47 0.40 -9.05
CA ASP A 131 13.44 0.80 -8.03
C ASP A 131 12.74 1.53 -6.86
N GLN A 132 11.80 2.44 -7.14
CA GLN A 132 11.00 3.05 -6.08
C GLN A 132 10.20 2.03 -5.29
N VAL A 133 9.54 1.07 -5.94
CA VAL A 133 8.80 0.01 -5.24
C VAL A 133 9.75 -0.90 -4.44
N ALA A 134 10.94 -1.21 -4.94
CA ALA A 134 11.93 -2.00 -4.20
C ALA A 134 12.40 -1.28 -2.91
N ASN A 135 12.40 0.06 -2.91
CA ASN A 135 12.81 0.87 -1.77
C ASN A 135 11.66 1.26 -0.81
N HIS A 136 10.45 1.43 -1.33
CA HIS A 136 9.31 2.00 -0.59
C HIS A 136 8.05 1.11 -0.54
N GLY A 137 8.08 -0.07 -1.18
CA GLY A 137 7.02 -1.06 -1.11
C GLY A 137 5.68 -0.58 -1.68
N LEU A 138 4.59 -0.88 -0.97
CA LEU A 138 3.22 -0.57 -1.41
C LEU A 138 2.98 0.93 -1.62
N GLU A 139 3.62 1.78 -0.82
CA GLU A 139 3.40 3.23 -0.89
C GLU A 139 3.69 3.79 -2.29
N ALA A 140 4.82 3.37 -2.89
CA ALA A 140 5.19 3.77 -4.25
C ALA A 140 4.24 3.25 -5.33
N ILE A 141 3.52 2.14 -5.07
CA ILE A 141 2.52 1.61 -5.99
C ILE A 141 1.24 2.44 -5.90
N GLU A 142 0.74 2.66 -4.69
CA GLU A 142 -0.53 3.35 -4.46
C GLU A 142 -0.46 4.82 -4.91
N GLU A 143 0.68 5.49 -4.76
CA GLU A 143 0.90 6.86 -5.24
C GLU A 143 0.60 7.07 -6.73
N LYS A 144 0.66 6.01 -7.54
CA LYS A 144 0.44 6.11 -8.98
C LYS A 144 -1.03 6.16 -9.40
N TYR A 145 -1.97 5.74 -8.54
CA TYR A 145 -3.37 5.61 -8.94
C TYR A 145 -4.39 5.90 -7.84
N MET A 146 -3.96 6.06 -6.59
CA MET A 146 -4.81 6.40 -5.46
C MET A 146 -4.44 7.79 -4.94
N ASP A 147 -5.46 8.56 -4.55
CA ASP A 147 -5.21 9.81 -3.83
C ASP A 147 -4.77 9.55 -2.38
N GLU A 148 -4.33 10.60 -1.67
CA GLU A 148 -3.85 10.49 -0.29
C GLU A 148 -4.92 9.96 0.68
N ASP A 149 -6.17 10.41 0.52
CA ASP A 149 -7.28 9.99 1.38
C ASP A 149 -7.65 8.50 1.15
N GLU A 150 -7.63 8.03 -0.09
CA GLU A 150 -7.86 6.63 -0.45
C GLU A 150 -6.73 5.74 0.09
N ARG A 151 -5.48 6.20 -0.05
CA ARG A 151 -4.28 5.53 0.46
C ARG A 151 -4.26 5.32 1.96
N GLU A 152 -4.81 6.25 2.74
CA GLU A 152 -4.91 6.10 4.19
C GLU A 152 -6.01 5.11 4.59
N ARG A 153 -7.09 5.01 3.81
CA ARG A 153 -8.25 4.14 4.12
C ARG A 153 -8.03 2.68 3.77
N THR A 154 -7.15 2.34 2.83
CA THR A 154 -7.00 0.95 2.36
C THR A 154 -6.61 -0.03 3.47
N VAL A 155 -5.72 0.36 4.39
CA VAL A 155 -5.24 -0.53 5.46
C VAL A 155 -6.38 -0.90 6.42
N ILE A 156 -7.12 0.11 6.88
CA ILE A 156 -8.24 -0.12 7.81
C ILE A 156 -9.37 -0.89 7.12
N GLU A 157 -9.66 -0.62 5.86
CA GLU A 157 -10.67 -1.36 5.11
C GLU A 157 -10.33 -2.84 4.94
N GLN A 158 -9.08 -3.16 4.61
CA GLN A 158 -8.62 -4.55 4.49
C GLN A 158 -8.68 -5.28 5.84
N PHE A 159 -8.25 -4.62 6.92
CA PHE A 159 -8.31 -5.20 8.27
C PHE A 159 -9.74 -5.52 8.71
N LEU A 160 -10.66 -4.56 8.49
CA LEU A 160 -12.07 -4.75 8.83
C LEU A 160 -12.75 -5.80 7.95
N ALA A 161 -12.36 -5.92 6.68
CA ALA A 161 -12.88 -6.94 5.78
C ALA A 161 -12.38 -8.35 6.11
N ALA A 162 -11.21 -8.47 6.77
CA ALA A 162 -10.67 -9.73 7.24
C ALA A 162 -11.40 -10.28 8.48
N ASP A 163 -12.27 -9.49 9.12
CA ASP A 163 -13.16 -9.90 10.22
C ASP A 163 -12.38 -10.56 11.39
N VAL A 164 -11.21 -10.00 11.69
CA VAL A 164 -10.30 -10.52 12.74
C VAL A 164 -10.87 -10.28 14.15
N VAL A 165 -11.66 -9.21 14.31
CA VAL A 165 -12.29 -8.81 15.57
C VAL A 165 -13.78 -8.62 15.34
N ASP A 166 -14.59 -9.47 15.97
CA ASP A 166 -16.05 -9.39 15.92
C ASP A 166 -16.57 -8.21 16.75
N GLY A 167 -17.27 -7.25 16.14
CA GLY A 167 -17.91 -6.15 16.87
C GLY A 167 -18.59 -5.09 16.01
N THR A 168 -19.11 -4.04 16.66
CA THR A 168 -19.72 -2.90 15.96
C THR A 168 -18.63 -1.90 15.60
N VAL A 169 -18.47 -1.61 14.30
CA VAL A 169 -17.39 -0.77 13.80
C VAL A 169 -17.81 0.68 13.63
N HIS A 170 -17.03 1.58 14.22
CA HIS A 170 -17.08 3.02 14.04
C HIS A 170 -15.76 3.51 13.42
N ARG A 171 -15.81 4.16 12.27
CA ARG A 171 -14.62 4.67 11.56
C ARG A 171 -14.42 6.16 11.81
N ASP A 172 -13.18 6.61 11.68
CA ASP A 172 -12.81 8.03 11.75
C ASP A 172 -13.38 8.73 13.00
N VAL A 173 -13.29 8.08 14.15
CA VAL A 173 -13.90 8.56 15.40
C VAL A 173 -13.07 9.70 15.96
N VAL A 174 -13.64 10.89 16.03
CA VAL A 174 -13.00 12.05 16.65
C VAL A 174 -13.08 11.93 18.17
N VAL A 175 -11.92 11.93 18.83
CA VAL A 175 -11.77 11.88 20.28
C VAL A 175 -11.05 13.11 20.82
N GLY A 176 -11.36 13.45 22.07
CA GLY A 176 -10.96 14.66 22.76
C GLY A 176 -12.01 15.77 22.60
N THR A 177 -12.33 16.44 23.70
CA THR A 177 -13.15 17.67 23.65
C THR A 177 -12.31 18.91 23.33
N SER A 178 -12.60 19.57 22.21
CA SER A 178 -12.16 20.95 21.98
C SER A 178 -12.88 21.89 22.95
N GLN A 179 -12.13 22.64 23.78
CA GLN A 179 -12.69 23.71 24.61
C GLN A 179 -12.79 25.06 23.88
N LEU A 180 -12.54 25.07 22.58
CA LEU A 180 -12.67 26.27 21.77
C LEU A 180 -14.15 26.48 21.40
N PRO A 181 -14.63 27.73 21.39
CA PRO A 181 -16.00 28.02 20.94
C PRO A 181 -16.19 27.62 19.47
N ASP A 182 -17.37 27.07 19.13
CA ASP A 182 -17.79 26.59 17.79
C ASP A 182 -17.67 27.60 16.64
N SER A 183 -17.28 28.84 16.94
CA SER A 183 -17.03 29.88 15.94
C SER A 183 -15.68 30.53 16.25
N PRO A 184 -14.61 30.23 15.48
CA PRO A 184 -13.47 31.13 15.46
C PRO A 184 -13.97 32.52 15.06
N ALA A 185 -13.49 33.55 15.74
CA ALA A 185 -13.70 34.92 15.27
C ALA A 185 -13.21 35.00 13.82
N HIS A 186 -14.04 35.57 12.94
CA HIS A 186 -13.88 35.57 11.48
C HIS A 186 -12.42 35.58 10.99
N GLY A 187 -12.07 34.56 10.19
CA GLY A 187 -10.86 34.54 9.36
C GLY A 187 -9.59 34.00 10.00
N VAL A 188 -9.68 33.32 11.15
CA VAL A 188 -8.54 32.62 11.75
C VAL A 188 -8.84 31.12 11.75
N ASP A 189 -8.14 30.38 10.89
CA ASP A 189 -8.05 28.92 11.01
C ASP A 189 -7.49 28.60 12.39
N SER A 190 -8.29 27.95 13.21
CA SER A 190 -7.89 27.63 14.57
C SER A 190 -7.00 26.38 14.54
N SER A 191 -5.71 26.57 14.27
CA SER A 191 -4.66 25.55 14.41
C SER A 191 -4.59 24.94 15.82
N VAL A 192 -5.30 25.55 16.79
CA VAL A 192 -5.43 25.08 18.17
C VAL A 192 -6.52 24.00 18.32
N GLY A 193 -7.54 23.97 17.44
CA GLY A 193 -8.58 22.92 17.47
C GLY A 193 -8.02 21.56 17.07
N GLU A 194 -7.20 21.54 16.02
CA GLU A 194 -6.44 20.36 15.58
C GLU A 194 -5.43 19.87 16.62
N ILE A 195 -4.97 20.74 17.53
CA ILE A 195 -4.05 20.33 18.62
C ILE A 195 -4.79 19.52 19.70
N VAL A 196 -6.10 19.68 19.87
CA VAL A 196 -6.85 19.11 21.00
C VAL A 196 -7.60 17.82 20.65
N THR A 197 -8.15 17.73 19.45
CA THR A 197 -8.87 16.52 19.00
C THR A 197 -7.97 15.61 18.18
N ARG A 198 -8.20 14.30 18.24
CA ARG A 198 -7.51 13.29 17.42
C ARG A 198 -8.55 12.41 16.75
N THR A 199 -8.28 11.97 15.53
CA THR A 199 -9.13 10.99 14.84
C THR A 199 -8.58 9.60 15.10
N VAL A 200 -9.42 8.66 15.54
CA VAL A 200 -9.10 7.23 15.62
C VAL A 200 -9.60 6.56 14.34
N ASP A 201 -8.75 5.78 13.70
CA ASP A 201 -9.02 5.14 12.40
C ASP A 201 -10.25 4.24 12.50
N ALA A 202 -10.31 3.41 13.55
CA ALA A 202 -11.54 2.73 13.93
C ALA A 202 -11.64 2.45 15.43
N ILE A 203 -12.89 2.36 15.89
CA ILE A 203 -13.28 1.78 17.16
C ILE A 203 -14.16 0.58 16.86
N ILE A 204 -13.80 -0.59 17.40
CA ILE A 204 -14.62 -1.80 17.31
C ILE A 204 -15.18 -2.09 18.70
N GLU A 205 -16.47 -1.84 18.90
CA GLU A 205 -17.16 -2.11 20.16
C GLU A 205 -17.50 -3.59 20.23
N THR A 206 -16.96 -4.27 21.25
CA THR A 206 -17.23 -5.69 21.53
C THR A 206 -17.95 -5.84 22.87
N ASP A 207 -18.39 -7.05 23.21
CA ASP A 207 -19.00 -7.32 24.53
C ASP A 207 -18.00 -7.20 25.69
N GLU A 208 -16.68 -7.28 25.42
CA GLU A 208 -15.62 -7.32 26.43
C GLU A 208 -14.87 -5.99 26.58
N SER A 209 -14.56 -5.34 25.46
CA SER A 209 -13.83 -4.08 25.41
C SER A 209 -14.07 -3.31 24.11
N ASP A 210 -13.77 -2.01 24.13
CA ASP A 210 -13.69 -1.21 22.92
C ASP A 210 -12.26 -1.28 22.36
N TRP A 211 -12.13 -1.74 21.13
CA TRP A 211 -10.85 -1.83 20.45
C TRP A 211 -10.51 -0.50 19.78
N ILE A 212 -9.42 0.12 20.21
CA ILE A 212 -8.90 1.35 19.62
C ILE A 212 -7.87 0.97 18.57
N VAL A 213 -8.28 1.04 17.30
CA VAL A 213 -7.49 0.56 16.16
C VAL A 213 -6.75 1.72 15.52
N GLN A 214 -5.47 1.49 15.25
CA GLN A 214 -4.59 2.42 14.56
C GLN A 214 -3.77 1.71 13.50
N THR A 215 -3.70 2.31 12.32
CA THR A 215 -3.14 1.66 11.14
C THR A 215 -1.87 2.34 10.64
N ALA A 216 -0.99 1.53 10.05
CA ALA A 216 0.14 1.98 9.25
C ALA A 216 0.34 1.04 8.06
N LYS A 217 1.01 1.52 7.02
CA LYS A 217 1.20 0.73 5.80
C LYS A 217 2.25 -0.37 5.95
N THR A 218 3.43 -0.01 6.44
CA THR A 218 4.58 -0.92 6.52
C THR A 218 5.07 -1.03 7.95
N PHE A 219 5.36 -2.25 8.38
CA PHE A 219 5.99 -2.51 9.67
C PHE A 219 7.47 -2.11 9.64
N GLU A 220 7.74 -0.88 10.05
CA GLU A 220 9.08 -0.32 10.23
C GLU A 220 9.19 0.32 11.62
N ALA A 221 10.41 0.39 12.19
CA ALA A 221 10.60 0.89 13.55
C ALA A 221 10.05 2.31 13.76
N SER A 222 10.28 3.23 12.82
CA SER A 222 9.77 4.60 12.87
C SER A 222 8.24 4.67 12.78
N ALA A 223 7.64 3.84 11.92
CA ALA A 223 6.19 3.74 11.79
C ALA A 223 5.58 3.16 13.07
N PHE A 224 6.19 2.12 13.63
CA PHE A 224 5.77 1.51 14.88
C PHE A 224 5.79 2.49 16.04
N ASP A 225 6.91 3.20 16.27
CA ASP A 225 7.02 4.18 17.35
C ASP A 225 5.96 5.29 17.22
N THR A 226 5.71 5.73 15.98
CA THR A 226 4.71 6.76 15.68
C THR A 226 3.30 6.27 16.01
N VAL A 227 2.92 5.10 15.51
CA VAL A 227 1.57 4.56 15.70
C VAL A 227 1.32 4.12 17.14
N LEU A 228 2.33 3.60 17.83
CA LEU A 228 2.26 3.30 19.26
C LEU A 228 2.00 4.57 20.08
N GLY A 229 2.74 5.64 19.82
CA GLY A 229 2.50 6.94 20.47
C GLY A 229 1.09 7.47 20.19
N GLN A 230 0.62 7.33 18.95
CA GLN A 230 -0.71 7.75 18.55
C GLN A 230 -1.82 6.97 19.26
N VAL A 231 -1.78 5.63 19.25
CA VAL A 231 -2.84 4.79 19.84
C VAL A 231 -2.96 5.01 21.35
N LEU A 232 -1.84 5.18 22.05
CA LEU A 232 -1.82 5.49 23.50
C LEU A 232 -2.48 6.83 23.82
N VAL A 233 -2.18 7.88 23.04
CA VAL A 233 -2.79 9.21 23.23
C VAL A 233 -4.28 9.18 22.90
N ARG A 234 -4.64 8.52 21.80
CA ARG A 234 -6.02 8.39 21.30
C ARG A 234 -6.91 7.62 22.28
N ASP A 235 -6.45 6.50 22.81
CA ASP A 235 -7.14 5.75 23.87
C ASP A 235 -7.41 6.62 25.11
N ARG A 236 -6.38 7.38 25.54
CA ARG A 236 -6.55 8.24 26.71
C ARG A 236 -7.62 9.30 26.50
N LEU A 237 -7.70 9.89 25.30
CA LEU A 237 -8.74 10.85 24.94
C LEU A 237 -10.11 10.17 24.85
N TYR A 238 -10.20 9.00 24.24
CA TYR A 238 -11.43 8.23 24.13
C TYR A 238 -12.04 7.94 25.51
N ARG A 239 -11.26 7.40 26.44
CA ARG A 239 -11.72 7.11 27.81
C ARG A 239 -12.14 8.35 28.60
N LEU A 240 -11.61 9.53 28.26
CA LEU A 240 -12.05 10.79 28.87
C LEU A 240 -13.43 11.20 28.36
N ASP A 241 -13.72 10.96 27.08
CA ASP A 241 -15.00 11.31 26.44
C ASP A 241 -16.12 10.34 26.81
N THR A 242 -15.84 9.03 26.91
CA THR A 242 -16.83 7.99 27.22
C THR A 242 -16.97 7.71 28.72
N GLY A 243 -15.97 8.08 29.52
CA GLY A 243 -15.91 7.90 30.97
C GLY A 243 -14.98 6.75 31.39
N THR A 244 -14.48 6.80 32.63
CA THR A 244 -13.39 5.95 33.15
C THR A 244 -13.72 4.45 33.32
N HIS A 245 -14.82 3.94 32.78
CA HIS A 245 -15.30 2.56 33.02
C HIS A 245 -15.37 1.67 31.77
N THR A 246 -15.02 2.20 30.60
CA THR A 246 -14.91 1.37 29.40
C THR A 246 -13.53 0.73 29.38
N ASP A 247 -13.50 -0.61 29.45
CA ASP A 247 -12.28 -1.37 29.19
C ASP A 247 -11.93 -1.22 27.70
N THR A 248 -10.65 -1.00 27.41
CA THR A 248 -10.19 -0.83 26.04
C THR A 248 -9.02 -1.75 25.72
N THR A 249 -8.99 -2.21 24.47
CA THR A 249 -7.90 -2.98 23.90
C THR A 249 -7.25 -2.15 22.81
N LEU A 250 -5.92 -2.03 22.81
CA LEU A 250 -5.21 -1.23 21.82
C LEU A 250 -4.76 -2.14 20.69
N ALA A 251 -5.01 -1.73 19.45
CA ALA A 251 -4.60 -2.49 18.28
C ALA A 251 -3.81 -1.60 17.32
N ILE A 252 -2.65 -2.09 16.90
CA ILE A 252 -1.84 -1.51 15.84
C ILE A 252 -1.87 -2.47 14.65
N VAL A 253 -2.21 -1.98 13.47
CA VAL A 253 -2.39 -2.80 12.27
C VAL A 253 -1.46 -2.32 11.17
N PHE A 254 -0.61 -3.21 10.67
CA PHE A 254 0.27 -2.96 9.54
C PHE A 254 -0.21 -3.72 8.31
N ASN A 255 -0.20 -3.08 7.13
CA ASN A 255 -0.61 -3.76 5.90
C ASN A 255 0.44 -4.77 5.40
N THR A 256 1.73 -4.43 5.52
CA THR A 256 2.84 -5.29 5.07
C THR A 256 4.00 -5.30 6.06
N VAL A 257 4.78 -6.39 6.04
CA VAL A 257 5.99 -6.57 6.85
C VAL A 257 7.17 -6.88 5.93
N PRO A 258 8.32 -6.19 6.08
CA PRO A 258 9.56 -6.61 5.44
C PRO A 258 10.07 -7.92 6.08
N TRP A 259 9.75 -9.06 5.47
CA TRP A 259 10.28 -10.45 5.66
C TRP A 259 11.82 -10.60 5.82
N GLU A 260 12.64 -9.55 5.63
CA GLU A 260 14.04 -9.59 6.13
C GLU A 260 14.07 -9.72 7.66
N LEU A 261 12.98 -9.37 8.33
CA LEU A 261 12.71 -9.71 9.71
C LEU A 261 12.13 -11.12 9.76
N ASP A 262 12.95 -12.07 10.21
CA ASP A 262 12.54 -13.42 10.59
C ASP A 262 11.25 -13.32 11.41
N ILE A 263 10.11 -13.78 10.86
CA ILE A 263 8.80 -13.69 11.52
C ILE A 263 8.84 -14.39 12.88
N ASP A 264 9.79 -15.30 13.10
CA ASP A 264 10.03 -15.94 14.40
C ASP A 264 10.74 -15.02 15.42
N GLY A 265 11.42 -13.96 14.98
CA GLY A 265 12.11 -12.97 15.83
C GLY A 265 11.37 -11.65 16.04
N VAL A 266 10.38 -11.34 15.19
CA VAL A 266 9.52 -10.16 15.31
C VAL A 266 8.65 -10.20 16.60
N PRO A 267 7.97 -11.31 16.94
CA PRO A 267 7.17 -11.42 18.17
C PRO A 267 7.97 -11.05 19.41
N ALA A 268 9.16 -11.63 19.59
CA ALA A 268 9.99 -11.36 20.77
C ALA A 268 10.47 -9.90 20.89
N THR A 269 10.57 -9.18 19.76
CA THR A 269 10.94 -7.76 19.74
C THR A 269 9.71 -6.87 19.98
N VAL A 270 8.58 -7.21 19.36
CA VAL A 270 7.29 -6.54 19.57
C VAL A 270 6.86 -6.70 21.01
N ASP A 271 6.89 -7.91 21.56
CA ASP A 271 6.61 -8.21 22.97
C ASP A 271 7.47 -7.38 23.91
N GLN A 272 8.77 -7.22 23.61
CA GLN A 272 9.64 -6.38 24.44
C GLN A 272 9.28 -4.90 24.38
N LEU A 273 8.76 -4.41 23.26
CA LEU A 273 8.36 -3.01 23.06
C LEU A 273 6.96 -2.72 23.63
N THR A 274 6.03 -3.67 23.51
CA THR A 274 4.67 -3.57 24.06
C THR A 274 4.63 -3.86 25.56
N ALA A 275 5.56 -4.67 26.09
CA ALA A 275 5.69 -4.94 27.53
C ALA A 275 6.34 -3.80 28.35
N ILE A 276 6.67 -2.64 27.75
CA ILE A 276 7.39 -1.52 28.41
C ILE A 276 6.57 -0.83 29.52
N SER A 277 5.35 -1.26 29.81
CA SER A 277 4.57 -0.66 30.89
C SER A 277 3.68 -1.72 31.53
N ASP A 278 3.41 -1.58 32.84
CA ASP A 278 2.23 -2.15 33.51
C ASP A 278 0.92 -1.54 32.93
N GLY A 279 0.85 -1.34 31.61
CA GLY A 279 -0.14 -0.59 30.83
C GLY A 279 -1.04 -1.50 30.00
N PRO A 280 -1.93 -0.91 29.15
CA PRO A 280 -2.88 -1.68 28.35
C PRO A 280 -2.17 -2.61 27.36
N ASP A 281 -2.73 -3.80 27.20
CA ASP A 281 -2.27 -4.82 26.25
C ASP A 281 -2.40 -4.28 24.82
N VAL A 282 -1.26 -4.07 24.15
CA VAL A 282 -1.20 -3.58 22.76
C VAL A 282 -1.02 -4.77 21.84
N ARG A 283 -2.05 -5.05 21.05
CA ARG A 283 -2.02 -6.12 20.04
C ARG A 283 -1.53 -5.57 18.72
N VAL A 284 -0.65 -6.32 18.07
CA VAL A 284 -0.05 -5.89 16.80
C VAL A 284 -0.44 -6.87 15.71
N PHE A 285 -1.02 -6.38 14.62
CA PHE A 285 -1.42 -7.17 13.47
C PHE A 285 -0.56 -6.83 12.26
N ALA A 286 -0.24 -7.85 11.48
CA ALA A 286 0.48 -7.74 10.22
C ALA A 286 -0.34 -8.39 9.09
N GLY A 287 -0.58 -7.62 8.05
CA GLY A 287 -1.24 -8.04 6.82
C GLY A 287 -0.31 -8.81 5.87
N ARG A 288 -0.89 -9.79 5.18
CA ARG A 288 -0.29 -10.49 4.05
C ARG A 288 -1.38 -11.07 3.17
N ASP A 289 -1.36 -10.73 1.88
CA ASP A 289 -2.29 -11.29 0.88
C ASP A 289 -3.78 -11.13 1.25
N GLY A 290 -4.12 -10.06 2.01
CA GLY A 290 -5.48 -9.80 2.51
C GLY A 290 -5.86 -10.55 3.80
N GLU A 291 -4.97 -11.37 4.36
CA GLU A 291 -5.09 -11.95 5.69
C GLU A 291 -4.30 -11.14 6.71
N PHE A 292 -4.80 -10.97 7.93
CA PHE A 292 -4.08 -10.33 9.03
C PHE A 292 -3.80 -11.35 10.13
N LYS A 293 -2.56 -11.33 10.65
CA LYS A 293 -2.14 -12.18 11.77
C LYS A 293 -1.66 -11.34 12.94
N GLU A 294 -2.05 -11.75 14.13
CA GLU A 294 -1.52 -11.18 15.37
C GLU A 294 -0.04 -11.60 15.50
N VAL A 295 0.82 -10.63 15.78
CA VAL A 295 2.28 -10.78 15.90
C VAL A 295 2.69 -11.00 17.37
N THR A 296 1.80 -10.64 18.30
CA THR A 296 1.98 -10.72 19.76
C THR A 296 1.55 -12.06 20.38
N GLU A 297 1.30 -13.09 19.56
CA GLU A 297 0.85 -14.44 20.02
C GLU A 297 1.86 -15.56 19.71
#